data_AF-X1FDE3-F1
#
_entry.id   AF-X1FDE3-F1
#
_cell.length_a   1.000
_cell.length_b   1.000
_cell.length_c   1.000
_cell.angle_alpha   90.00
_cell.angle_beta   90.00
_cell.angle_gamma   90.00
#
_symmetry.space_group_name_H-M   'P 1'
#
loop_
_entity.id
_entity.type
_entity.pdbx_description
1 polymer ?
#
loop_
_entity_poly.entity_id
_entity_poly.type
_entity_poly.pdbx_seq_one_letter_code
_entity_poly.pdbx_strand_id
1 'polypeptide(L)' 'MIKPDKYLPKYFQLKEYLKQMIQNGDIIPAQKLPSESDLVRQFKVSRHTVRHSFSELENE' A
#
# COMPACT_ATOMS: atom_id res chain seq x y z
N MET A 1 9.54 11.50 7.11
CA MET A 1 9.77 10.99 5.74
C MET A 1 10.35 9.58 5.85
N ILE A 2 9.55 8.55 5.57
CA ILE A 2 10.07 7.17 5.55
C ILE A 2 10.91 7.01 4.29
N LYS A 3 12.21 6.76 4.46
CA LYS A 3 13.08 6.33 3.37
C LYS A 3 12.69 4.90 3.01
N PRO A 4 12.47 4.55 1.73
CA PRO A 4 12.23 3.18 1.35
C PRO A 4 13.45 2.35 1.74
N ASP A 5 13.29 1.49 2.73
CA ASP A 5 14.33 0.54 3.11
C ASP A 5 14.44 -0.49 1.98
N LYS A 6 15.57 -0.46 1.27
CA LYS A 6 15.82 -1.27 0.07
C LYS A 6 15.78 -2.79 0.36
N TYR A 7 15.74 -3.18 1.63
CA TYR A 7 15.75 -4.57 2.08
C TYR A 7 14.36 -5.13 2.41
N LEU A 8 13.31 -4.30 2.47
CA LEU A 8 11.97 -4.79 2.80
C LEU A 8 11.24 -5.34 1.55
N PRO A 9 10.42 -6.40 1.70
CA PRO A 9 9.59 -6.87 0.61
C PRO A 9 8.68 -5.76 0.05
N LYS A 10 8.51 -5.73 -1.27
CA LYS A 10 7.69 -4.71 -1.95
C LYS A 10 6.25 -4.64 -1.44
N TYR A 11 5.65 -5.79 -1.10
CA TYR A 11 4.30 -5.84 -0.57
C TYR A 11 4.22 -5.15 0.80
N PHE A 12 5.23 -5.33 1.64
CA PHE A 12 5.30 -4.73 2.97
C PHE A 12 5.44 -3.22 2.86
N GLN A 13 6.32 -2.73 1.98
CA GLN A 13 6.47 -1.29 1.73
C GLN A 13 5.16 -0.63 1.27
N LEU A 14 4.42 -1.28 0.37
CA LEU A 14 3.12 -0.79 -0.10
C LEU A 14 2.05 -0.84 1.01
N LYS A 15 2.04 -1.90 1.83
CA LYS A 15 1.14 -2.01 2.98
C LYS A 15 1.34 -0.87 3.96
N GLU A 16 2.60 -0.63 4.37
CA GLU A 16 2.94 0.44 5.30
C GLU A 16 2.61 1.82 4.72
N TYR A 17 2.85 2.04 3.43
CA TYR A 17 2.44 3.28 2.75
C TYR A 17 0.93 3.52 2.86
N LEU A 18 0.10 2.51 2.55
CA LEU A 18 -1.36 2.62 2.64
C LEU A 18 -1.82 2.85 4.08
N LYS A 19 -1.23 2.14 5.03
CA LYS A 19 -1.49 2.32 6.46
C LYS A 19 -1.19 3.74 6.92
N GLN A 20 -0.08 4.32 6.46
CA GLN A 20 0.25 5.71 6.77
C GLN A 20 -0.75 6.71 6.17
N MET A 21 -1.22 6.49 4.95
CA MET A 21 -2.27 7.35 4.36
C MET A 21 -3.56 7.35 5.21
N ILE A 22 -3.95 6.17 5.72
CA ILE A 22 -5.11 6.05 6.62
C ILE A 22 -4.84 6.78 7.94
N GLN A 23 -3.68 6.56 8.55
CA GLN A 23 -3.30 7.18 9.84
C GLN A 23 -3.17 8.70 9.76
N ASN A 24 -2.71 9.24 8.63
CA ASN A 24 -2.61 10.68 8.40
C ASN A 24 -3.96 11.32 8.06
N GLY A 25 -4.99 10.52 7.82
CA GLY A 25 -6.31 11.00 7.40
C GLY A 25 -6.41 11.34 5.91
N ASP A 26 -5.41 10.99 5.10
CA ASP A 26 -5.46 11.13 3.63
C ASP A 26 -6.52 10.21 3.00
N ILE A 27 -6.84 9.11 3.69
CA ILE A 27 -7.93 8.19 3.38
C ILE A 27 -8.82 8.09 4.60
N ILE A 28 -10.05 8.58 4.48
CA ILE A 28 -11.04 8.50 5.56
C ILE A 28 -11.84 7.19 5.50
N PRO A 29 -12.46 6.76 6.62
CA PRO A 29 -13.37 5.63 6.61
C PRO A 29 -14.43 5.75 5.51
N ALA A 30 -14.75 4.63 4.87
CA ALA A 30 -15.65 4.53 3.70
C ALA A 30 -15.15 5.18 2.40
N GLN A 31 -14.00 5.86 2.39
CA GLN A 31 -13.34 6.26 1.15
C GLN A 31 -12.68 5.05 0.48
N LYS A 32 -12.73 5.02 -0.85
CA LYS A 32 -12.05 3.98 -1.62
C LYS A 32 -10.53 4.16 -1.57
N LEU A 33 -9.82 3.05 -1.39
CA LEU A 33 -8.38 2.96 -1.62
C LEU A 33 -8.04 3.24 -3.10
N PRO A 34 -6.78 3.61 -3.42
CA PRO A 34 -6.31 3.65 -4.79
C PRO A 34 -6.53 2.31 -5.51
N SER A 35 -6.81 2.35 -6.81
CA SER A 35 -7.04 1.13 -7.58
C SER A 35 -5.78 0.27 -7.70
N GLU A 36 -5.95 -1.05 -7.89
CA GLU A 36 -4.81 -1.95 -8.12
C GLU A 36 -3.94 -1.46 -9.30
N SER A 37 -4.56 -0.97 -10.37
CA SER A 37 -3.87 -0.42 -11.54
C SER A 37 -3.05 0.83 -11.25
N ASP A 38 -3.55 1.71 -10.39
CA ASP A 38 -2.83 2.92 -10.01
C ASP A 38 -1.61 2.59 -9.16
N LEU A 39 -1.77 1.68 -8.21
CA LEU A 39 -0.67 1.21 -7.36
C LEU A 39 0.39 0.45 -8.15
N VAL A 40 -0.01 -0.40 -9.10
CA VAL A 40 0.92 -1.07 -10.03
C VAL A 40 1.76 -0.04 -10.78
N ARG A 41 1.13 1.00 -11.33
CA ARG A 41 1.81 2.05 -12.12
C ARG A 41 2.72 2.90 -11.24
N GLN A 42 2.25 3.32 -10.07
CA GLN A 42 2.96 4.21 -9.15
C GLN A 42 4.18 3.52 -8.52
N PHE A 43 4.01 2.28 -8.05
CA PHE A 43 5.05 1.56 -7.31
C PHE A 43 5.89 0.63 -8.20
N LYS A 44 5.54 0.46 -9.48
CA LYS A 44 6.21 -0.44 -10.43
C LYS A 44 6.34 -1.86 -9.86
N VAL A 45 5.21 -2.37 -9.38
CA VAL A 45 5.07 -3.71 -8.79
C VAL A 45 4.07 -4.54 -9.59
N SER A 46 4.06 -5.86 -9.38
CA SER A 46 3.05 -6.71 -10.00
C SER A 46 1.69 -6.52 -9.33
N ARG A 47 0.60 -6.80 -10.06
CA ARG A 47 -0.75 -6.81 -9.49
C ARG A 47 -0.88 -7.78 -8.32
N HIS A 48 -0.18 -8.92 -8.38
CA HIS A 48 -0.12 -9.88 -7.28
C HIS A 48 0.47 -9.26 -6.01
N THR A 49 1.56 -8.49 -6.12
CA THR A 49 2.14 -7.76 -4.99
C THR A 49 1.14 -6.77 -4.37
N VAL A 50 0.38 -6.03 -5.19
CA VAL A 50 -0.66 -5.11 -4.69
C VAL A 50 -1.75 -5.85 -3.93
N ARG A 51 -2.29 -6.93 -4.51
CA ARG A 51 -3.32 -7.74 -3.86
C ARG A 51 -2.83 -8.33 -2.54
N HIS A 52 -1.60 -8.83 -2.51
CA HIS A 52 -1.00 -9.33 -1.28
C HIS A 52 -0.89 -8.23 -0.22
N SER A 53 -0.46 -7.02 -0.59
CA SER A 53 -0.45 -5.88 0.34
C SER A 53 -1.83 -5.55 0.91
N PHE A 54 -2.88 -5.60 0.08
CA PHE A 54 -4.25 -5.38 0.55
C PHE A 54 -4.70 -6.47 1.51
N SER A 55 -4.47 -7.74 1.19
CA SER A 55 -4.81 -8.86 2.08
C SER A 55 -4.09 -8.76 3.42
N GLU A 56 -2.80 -8.40 3.42
CA GLU A 56 -2.03 -8.21 4.66
C GLU A 56 -2.53 -7.01 5.48
N LEU A 57 -3.02 -5.95 4.83
CA LEU A 57 -3.60 -4.79 5.51
C LEU A 57 -4.99 -5.10 6.08
N GLU A 58 -5.78 -5.92 5.39
CA GLU A 58 -7.12 -6.33 5.82
C GLU A 58 -7.10 -7.29 7.01
N ASN A 59 -6.05 -8.12 7.11
CA ASN A 59 -5.86 -9.08 8.21
C ASN A 59 -5.22 -8.47 9.48
N GLU A 60 -4.95 -7.16 9.49
CA GLU A 60 -4.31 -6.44 10.61
C GLU A 60 -5.36 -5.79 11.54
#